data_AF-A0A1S6H921-F1
#
_entry.id   AF-A0A1S6H921-F1
#
_cell.length_a   1.000
_cell.length_b   1.000
_cell.length_c   1.000
_cell.angle_alpha   90.00
_cell.angle_beta   90.00
_cell.angle_gamma   90.00
#
_symmetry.space_group_name_H-M   'P 1'
#
loop_
_entity.id
_entity.type
_entity.pdbx_description
1 polymer ?
#
loop_
_entity_poly.entity_id
_entity_poly.type
_entity_poly.pdbx_seq_one_letter_code
_entity_poly.pdbx_strand_id
1 'polypeptide(L)'
;MKVLFLESKSQIKISRNLLDKFKLPKRIALVSTIQQLHILNEIKDYLENKGHSVVIGGQVIGCNVISAFKVKDDVDAILYIGSGEFHPIEVARKTGKKVIKLNPYTKVISEISEKEVKDYERKIRGKLAKFYNAKKIGIIVSLKPGQQLLWKAEKFVRDHKDKECFIFVINDVRKEELENFNDIEYWVNTACSRIELPGVISIDDIESFKKD
;
A
#
# COMPACT_ATOMS: atom_id res chain seq x y z
N MET A 1 22.86 19.49 -2.36
CA MET A 1 22.70 19.06 -0.96
C MET A 1 23.24 17.65 -0.82
N LYS A 2 24.10 17.35 0.17
CA LYS A 2 24.52 15.97 0.47
C LYS A 2 23.52 15.37 1.46
N VAL A 3 23.07 14.14 1.23
CA VAL A 3 22.08 13.46 2.07
C VAL A 3 22.60 12.07 2.43
N LEU A 4 22.58 11.74 3.72
CA LEU A 4 22.91 10.42 4.25
C LEU A 4 21.63 9.79 4.81
N PHE A 5 21.25 8.61 4.30
CA PHE A 5 20.12 7.85 4.81
C PHE A 5 20.60 6.82 5.84
N LEU A 6 20.11 6.92 7.07
CA LEU A 6 20.40 5.97 8.14
C LEU A 6 19.13 5.19 8.48
N GLU A 7 19.16 3.88 8.30
CA GLU A 7 18.04 3.00 8.65
C GLU A 7 17.88 2.93 10.17
N SER A 8 16.71 3.34 10.68
CA SER A 8 16.36 3.13 12.08
C SER A 8 15.82 1.69 12.27
N LYS A 9 16.74 0.75 12.44
CA LYS A 9 16.43 -0.67 12.65
C LYS A 9 15.72 -0.90 13.98
N SER A 10 14.62 -1.64 13.95
CA SER A 10 13.92 -2.05 15.16
C SER A 10 14.81 -2.96 16.01
N GLN A 11 14.84 -2.74 17.32
CA GLN A 11 15.56 -3.59 18.28
C GLN A 11 14.70 -4.74 18.83
N ILE A 12 13.49 -4.90 18.30
CA ILE A 12 12.55 -5.89 18.80
C ILE A 12 12.96 -7.28 18.37
N LYS A 13 13.07 -8.16 19.37
CA LYS A 13 13.29 -9.59 19.15
C LYS A 13 11.96 -10.26 18.82
N ILE A 14 11.91 -10.94 17.68
CA ILE A 14 10.74 -11.73 17.29
C ILE A 14 10.82 -13.11 17.92
N SER A 15 9.76 -13.48 18.63
CA SER A 15 9.56 -14.85 19.10
C SER A 15 9.15 -15.75 17.93
N ARG A 16 10.14 -16.37 17.26
CA ARG A 16 9.93 -17.21 16.06
C ARG A 16 8.94 -18.37 16.28
N ASN A 17 8.85 -18.88 17.50
CA ASN A 17 7.88 -19.90 17.91
C ASN A 17 6.41 -19.46 17.76
N LEU A 18 6.12 -18.18 17.55
CA LEU A 18 4.78 -17.72 17.20
C LEU A 18 4.34 -18.25 15.82
N LEU A 19 5.29 -18.48 14.92
CA LEU A 19 5.03 -19.06 13.59
C LEU A 19 4.50 -20.49 13.70
N ASP A 20 4.84 -21.21 14.76
CA ASP A 20 4.44 -22.61 14.99
C ASP A 20 2.96 -22.74 15.33
N LYS A 21 2.37 -21.66 15.84
CA LYS A 21 0.95 -21.59 16.18
C LYS A 21 0.06 -21.40 14.95
N PHE A 22 0.66 -21.21 13.77
CA PHE A 22 -0.04 -20.93 12.54
C PHE A 22 0.33 -21.94 11.46
N LYS A 23 -0.66 -22.49 10.76
CA LYS A 23 -0.42 -23.46 9.69
C LYS A 23 0.08 -22.73 8.44
N LEU A 24 1.40 -22.61 8.32
CA LEU A 24 2.06 -22.01 7.17
C LEU A 24 2.13 -22.99 5.98
N PRO A 25 2.00 -22.53 4.73
CA PRO A 25 2.10 -23.38 3.56
C PRO A 25 3.57 -23.70 3.22
N LYS A 26 3.80 -24.61 2.26
CA LYS A 26 5.16 -25.06 1.93
C LYS A 26 6.03 -23.95 1.34
N ARG A 27 5.50 -23.12 0.43
CA ARG A 27 6.27 -22.04 -0.22
C ARG A 27 5.81 -20.67 0.27
N ILE A 28 6.72 -19.87 0.82
CA ILE A 28 6.39 -18.61 1.51
C ILE A 28 7.30 -17.48 1.03
N ALA A 29 6.73 -16.31 0.76
CA ALA A 29 7.51 -15.08 0.58
C ALA A 29 7.53 -14.26 1.87
N LEU A 30 8.68 -13.72 2.26
CA LEU A 30 8.82 -12.79 3.39
C LEU A 30 8.89 -11.35 2.90
N VAL A 31 8.02 -10.49 3.42
CA VAL A 31 8.03 -9.05 3.14
C VAL A 31 7.89 -8.23 4.41
N SER A 32 8.44 -7.02 4.42
CA SER A 32 8.38 -6.16 5.61
C SER A 32 8.65 -4.69 5.27
N THR A 33 8.63 -3.82 6.29
CA THR A 33 9.07 -2.43 6.16
C THR A 33 10.56 -2.31 6.47
N ILE A 34 11.17 -1.17 6.12
CA ILE A 34 12.61 -0.92 6.27
C ILE A 34 13.15 -1.26 7.66
N GLN A 35 12.39 -0.95 8.72
CA GLN A 35 12.83 -1.12 10.11
C GLN A 35 13.00 -2.59 10.50
N GLN A 36 12.40 -3.52 9.76
CA GLN A 36 12.38 -4.95 10.02
C GLN A 36 12.99 -5.78 8.87
N LEU A 37 13.69 -5.18 7.90
CA LEU A 37 14.33 -5.99 6.84
C LEU A 37 15.43 -6.91 7.38
N HIS A 38 16.16 -6.44 8.39
CA HIS A 38 17.31 -7.16 8.96
C HIS A 38 16.94 -8.51 9.59
N ILE A 39 15.70 -8.71 10.01
CA ILE A 39 15.21 -9.96 10.63
C ILE A 39 14.67 -10.97 9.60
N LEU A 40 14.53 -10.60 8.32
CA LEU A 40 13.96 -11.51 7.32
C LEU A 40 14.81 -12.77 7.12
N ASN A 41 16.14 -12.63 7.15
CA ASN A 41 17.06 -13.78 7.06
C ASN A 41 16.89 -14.72 8.25
N GLU A 42 16.78 -14.19 9.46
CA GLU A 42 16.59 -15.00 10.68
C GLU A 42 15.28 -15.82 10.63
N ILE A 43 14.20 -15.22 10.11
CA ILE A 43 12.92 -15.91 9.92
C ILE A 43 12.99 -16.92 8.77
N LYS A 44 13.69 -16.58 7.69
CA LYS A 44 13.94 -17.50 6.57
C LYS A 44 14.60 -18.77 7.08
N ASP A 45 15.74 -18.67 7.75
CA ASP A 45 16.50 -19.82 8.26
C ASP A 45 15.65 -20.68 9.21
N TYR A 46 14.86 -20.03 10.06
CA TYR A 46 13.96 -20.73 10.98
C TYR A 46 12.89 -21.56 10.26
N LEU A 47 12.27 -21.00 9.22
CA LEU A 47 11.23 -21.68 8.46
C LEU A 47 11.80 -22.76 7.53
N GLU A 48 12.97 -22.53 6.93
CA GLU A 48 13.65 -23.53 6.09
C GLU A 48 14.05 -24.76 6.91
N ASN A 49 14.54 -24.58 8.15
CA ASN A 49 14.80 -25.68 9.09
C ASN A 49 13.55 -26.49 9.45
N LYS A 50 12.34 -25.95 9.20
CA LYS A 50 11.05 -26.63 9.40
C LYS A 50 10.47 -27.20 8.11
N GLY A 51 11.23 -27.18 7.02
CA GLY A 51 10.84 -27.77 5.73
C GLY A 51 10.03 -26.84 4.82
N HIS A 52 9.96 -25.55 5.12
CA HIS A 52 9.39 -24.56 4.18
C HIS A 52 10.43 -24.16 3.13
N SER A 53 9.97 -23.80 1.93
CA SER A 53 10.76 -23.12 0.91
C SER A 53 10.47 -21.62 0.98
N VAL A 54 11.48 -20.82 1.26
CA VAL A 54 11.28 -19.42 1.64
C VAL A 54 12.04 -18.46 0.71
N VAL A 55 11.31 -17.50 0.15
CA VAL A 55 11.86 -16.43 -0.70
C VAL A 55 11.78 -15.11 0.05
N ILE A 56 12.85 -14.30 -0.02
CA ILE A 56 12.82 -12.94 0.51
C ILE A 56 12.26 -12.02 -0.56
N GLY A 57 11.02 -11.57 -0.39
CA GLY A 57 10.45 -10.49 -1.20
C GLY A 57 11.06 -9.14 -0.84
N GLY A 58 11.38 -8.92 0.43
CA GLY A 58 12.09 -7.72 0.90
C GLY A 58 11.15 -6.58 1.32
N GLN A 59 11.47 -5.36 0.91
CA GLN A 59 10.79 -4.15 1.40
C GLN A 59 9.49 -3.85 0.65
N VAL A 60 8.42 -3.62 1.39
CA VAL A 60 7.18 -2.98 0.91
C VAL A 60 7.01 -1.61 1.57
N ILE A 61 6.39 -0.68 0.85
CA ILE A 61 5.97 0.64 1.35
C ILE A 61 4.53 0.92 0.92
N GLY A 62 3.91 1.96 1.49
CA GLY A 62 2.48 2.23 1.25
C GLY A 62 2.11 2.48 -0.22
N CYS A 63 3.00 3.08 -1.00
CA CYS A 63 2.74 3.30 -2.44
C CYS A 63 3.35 2.24 -3.35
N ASN A 64 4.07 1.25 -2.81
CA ASN A 64 4.81 0.29 -3.62
C ASN A 64 4.96 -1.07 -2.93
N VAL A 65 4.29 -2.07 -3.50
CA VAL A 65 4.33 -3.47 -3.10
C VAL A 65 4.94 -4.38 -4.18
N ILE A 66 5.72 -3.81 -5.11
CA ILE A 66 6.29 -4.54 -6.27
C ILE A 66 7.16 -5.72 -5.85
N SER A 67 7.85 -5.60 -4.72
CA SER A 67 8.67 -6.65 -4.11
C SER A 67 7.86 -7.91 -3.81
N ALA A 68 6.68 -7.74 -3.22
CA ALA A 68 5.74 -8.83 -2.98
C ALA A 68 5.18 -9.38 -4.29
N PHE A 69 4.87 -8.50 -5.25
CA PHE A 69 4.30 -8.89 -6.54
C PHE A 69 5.26 -9.74 -7.38
N LYS A 70 6.55 -9.40 -7.41
CA LYS A 70 7.57 -10.11 -8.20
C LYS A 70 7.77 -11.57 -7.79
N VAL A 71 7.55 -11.89 -6.52
CA VAL A 71 7.76 -13.24 -5.98
C VAL A 71 6.46 -14.04 -5.83
N LYS A 72 5.30 -13.46 -6.21
CA LYS A 72 3.99 -14.03 -5.91
C LYS A 72 3.77 -15.40 -6.57
N ASP A 73 4.30 -15.60 -7.76
CA ASP A 73 4.04 -16.80 -8.57
C ASP A 73 4.87 -18.02 -8.09
N ASP A 74 5.94 -17.77 -7.32
CA ASP A 74 6.81 -18.81 -6.75
C ASP A 74 6.31 -19.35 -5.40
N VAL A 75 5.32 -18.70 -4.79
CA VAL A 75 4.90 -18.96 -3.41
C VAL A 75 3.40 -19.22 -3.27
N ASP A 76 3.03 -19.91 -2.19
CA ASP A 76 1.65 -20.23 -1.85
C ASP A 76 1.02 -19.15 -0.96
N ALA A 77 1.84 -18.48 -0.13
CA ALA A 77 1.43 -17.35 0.69
C ALA A 77 2.57 -16.36 0.92
N ILE A 78 2.21 -15.16 1.40
CA ILE A 78 3.14 -14.10 1.77
C ILE A 78 3.03 -13.87 3.28
N LEU A 79 4.16 -13.91 3.98
CA LEU A 79 4.28 -13.52 5.38
C LEU A 79 4.80 -12.08 5.46
N TYR A 80 3.91 -11.16 5.82
CA TYR A 80 4.25 -9.78 6.14
C TYR A 80 4.63 -9.66 7.63
N ILE A 81 5.78 -9.05 7.90
CA ILE A 81 6.24 -8.78 9.27
C ILE A 81 6.14 -7.28 9.53
N GLY A 82 5.36 -6.86 10.52
CA GLY A 82 5.18 -5.44 10.82
C GLY A 82 3.89 -5.17 11.61
N SER A 83 3.75 -3.93 12.08
CA SER A 83 2.63 -3.55 12.96
C SER A 83 1.40 -3.00 12.26
N GLY A 84 1.55 -2.44 11.04
CA GLY A 84 0.45 -1.78 10.33
C GLY A 84 -0.40 -2.71 9.46
N GLU A 85 -1.66 -2.34 9.27
CA GLU A 85 -2.64 -3.06 8.42
C GLU A 85 -2.59 -2.68 6.94
N PHE A 86 -2.18 -1.45 6.64
CA PHE A 86 -2.25 -0.91 5.28
C PHE A 86 -1.40 -1.74 4.28
N HIS A 87 -0.14 -2.03 4.63
CA HIS A 87 0.74 -2.80 3.75
C HIS A 87 0.25 -4.23 3.47
N PRO A 88 -0.11 -5.06 4.48
CA PRO A 88 -0.54 -6.42 4.20
C PRO A 88 -1.86 -6.49 3.43
N ILE A 89 -2.78 -5.54 3.62
CA ILE A 89 -4.00 -5.43 2.80
C ILE A 89 -3.66 -5.11 1.34
N GLU A 90 -2.79 -4.13 1.08
CA GLU A 90 -2.39 -3.80 -0.30
C GLU A 90 -1.60 -4.93 -0.96
N VAL A 91 -0.73 -5.64 -0.20
CA VAL A 91 -0.06 -6.85 -0.69
C VAL A 91 -1.10 -7.90 -1.07
N ALA A 92 -2.10 -8.17 -0.23
CA ALA A 92 -3.14 -9.16 -0.53
C ALA A 92 -3.91 -8.77 -1.79
N ARG A 93 -4.36 -7.51 -1.89
CA ARG A 93 -5.11 -6.99 -3.04
C ARG A 93 -4.33 -7.07 -4.35
N LYS A 94 -3.07 -6.62 -4.36
CA LYS A 94 -2.27 -6.52 -5.58
C LYS A 94 -1.68 -7.86 -6.03
N THR A 95 -1.41 -8.78 -5.11
CA THR A 95 -0.83 -10.09 -5.45
C THR A 95 -1.89 -11.17 -5.64
N GLY A 96 -3.09 -11.00 -5.07
CA GLY A 96 -4.12 -12.04 -5.01
C GLY A 96 -3.73 -13.24 -4.14
N LYS A 97 -2.62 -13.15 -3.39
CA LYS A 97 -2.12 -14.24 -2.54
C LYS A 97 -2.67 -14.12 -1.13
N LYS A 98 -2.74 -15.26 -0.45
CA LYS A 98 -2.95 -15.33 1.00
C LYS A 98 -1.84 -14.55 1.71
N VAL A 99 -2.21 -13.60 2.56
CA VAL A 99 -1.27 -12.81 3.35
C VAL A 99 -1.45 -13.12 4.83
N ILE A 100 -0.37 -13.56 5.45
CA ILE A 100 -0.25 -13.78 6.88
C ILE A 100 0.57 -12.62 7.44
N LYS A 101 0.13 -12.05 8.55
CA LYS A 101 0.78 -10.93 9.22
C LYS A 101 1.31 -11.41 10.57
N LEU A 102 2.58 -11.13 10.81
CA LEU A 102 3.21 -11.24 12.12
C LEU A 102 3.50 -9.84 12.65
N ASN A 103 2.81 -9.45 13.73
CA ASN A 103 3.11 -8.21 14.42
C ASN A 103 4.17 -8.45 15.50
N PRO A 104 5.40 -7.92 15.34
CA PRO A 104 6.49 -8.19 16.28
C PRO A 104 6.30 -7.51 17.64
N TYR A 105 5.46 -6.48 17.72
CA TYR A 105 5.20 -5.72 18.94
C TYR A 105 4.12 -6.41 19.79
N THR A 106 2.99 -6.77 19.17
CA THR A 106 1.87 -7.40 19.88
C THR A 106 2.01 -8.91 19.97
N LYS A 107 2.97 -9.51 19.25
CA LYS A 107 3.20 -10.97 19.17
C LYS A 107 1.98 -11.73 18.62
N VAL A 108 1.15 -11.04 17.83
CA VAL A 108 -0.01 -11.63 17.17
C VAL A 108 0.36 -12.06 15.76
N ILE A 109 -0.01 -13.30 15.43
CA ILE A 109 -0.04 -13.79 14.06
C ILE A 109 -1.49 -13.93 13.61
N SER A 110 -1.82 -13.39 12.44
CA SER A 110 -3.15 -13.45 11.86
C SER A 110 -3.09 -13.50 10.35
N GLU A 111 -4.19 -13.83 9.70
CA GLU A 111 -4.34 -13.79 8.25
C GLU A 111 -5.22 -12.61 7.86
N ILE A 112 -4.89 -11.95 6.75
CA ILE A 112 -5.77 -10.98 6.12
C ILE A 112 -6.92 -11.76 5.49
N SER A 113 -8.12 -11.58 6.03
CA SER A 113 -9.31 -12.27 5.55
C SER A 113 -9.76 -11.74 4.19
N GLU A 114 -10.42 -12.60 3.40
CA GLU A 114 -11.07 -12.14 2.17
C GLU A 114 -12.08 -11.02 2.43
N LYS A 115 -12.74 -11.04 3.59
CA LYS A 115 -13.68 -10.00 3.99
C LYS A 115 -12.99 -8.64 4.13
N GLU A 116 -11.81 -8.59 4.76
CA GLU A 116 -11.04 -7.35 4.88
C GLU A 116 -10.64 -6.78 3.52
N VAL A 117 -10.19 -7.62 2.59
CA VAL A 117 -9.86 -7.20 1.22
C VAL A 117 -11.11 -6.71 0.49
N LYS A 118 -12.21 -7.46 0.54
CA LYS A 118 -13.49 -7.10 -0.09
C LYS A 118 -14.07 -5.80 0.49
N ASP A 119 -13.98 -5.61 1.80
CA ASP A 119 -14.43 -4.39 2.48
C ASP A 119 -13.59 -3.17 2.05
N TYR A 120 -12.27 -3.35 1.88
CA TYR A 120 -11.37 -2.33 1.37
C TYR A 120 -11.70 -1.97 -0.10
N GLU A 121 -11.85 -2.96 -0.97
CA GLU A 121 -12.26 -2.74 -2.36
C GLU A 121 -13.64 -2.08 -2.47
N ARG A 122 -14.60 -2.46 -1.62
CA ARG A 122 -15.92 -1.83 -1.58
C ARG A 122 -15.82 -0.33 -1.25
N LYS A 123 -14.95 0.06 -0.32
CA LYS A 123 -14.69 1.47 -0.02
C LYS A 123 -14.16 2.21 -1.25
N ILE A 124 -13.22 1.60 -1.98
CA ILE A 124 -12.68 2.17 -3.22
C ILE A 124 -13.76 2.30 -4.30
N ARG A 125 -14.58 1.26 -4.51
CA ARG A 125 -15.71 1.30 -5.46
C ARG A 125 -16.72 2.41 -5.12
N GLY A 126 -16.98 2.64 -3.83
CA GLY A 126 -17.80 3.76 -3.38
C GLY A 126 -17.18 5.14 -3.71
N LYS A 127 -15.86 5.29 -3.57
CA LYS A 127 -15.14 6.50 -3.99
C LYS A 127 -15.19 6.67 -5.51
N LEU A 128 -14.97 5.60 -6.28
CA LEU A 128 -15.05 5.60 -7.74
C LEU A 128 -16.42 6.02 -8.27
N ALA A 129 -17.50 5.50 -7.69
CA ALA A 129 -18.85 5.88 -8.10
C ALA A 129 -19.10 7.38 -7.93
N LYS A 130 -18.64 7.97 -6.83
CA LYS A 130 -18.72 9.42 -6.59
C LYS A 130 -17.84 10.20 -7.58
N PHE A 131 -16.61 9.76 -7.79
CA PHE A 131 -15.69 10.34 -8.76
C PHE A 131 -16.25 10.36 -10.19
N TYR A 132 -16.85 9.26 -10.66
CA TYR A 132 -17.40 9.18 -12.01
C TYR A 132 -18.59 10.11 -12.21
N ASN A 133 -19.43 10.31 -11.19
CA ASN A 133 -20.55 11.26 -11.23
C ASN A 133 -20.11 12.73 -11.14
N ALA A 134 -18.93 13.01 -10.60
CA ALA A 134 -18.41 14.37 -10.44
C ALA A 134 -17.96 14.98 -11.78
N LYS A 135 -18.33 16.23 -12.04
CA LYS A 135 -17.98 16.99 -13.24
C LYS A 135 -16.76 17.86 -13.05
N LYS A 136 -16.67 18.55 -11.91
CA LYS A 136 -15.55 19.45 -11.57
C LYS A 136 -14.57 18.76 -10.62
N ILE A 137 -13.34 18.55 -11.08
CA ILE A 137 -12.32 17.74 -10.42
C ILE A 137 -11.11 18.58 -10.02
N GLY A 138 -10.71 18.48 -8.76
CA GLY A 138 -9.44 19.00 -8.28
C GLY A 138 -8.38 17.91 -8.27
N ILE A 139 -7.22 18.15 -8.88
CA ILE A 139 -6.12 17.20 -8.98
C ILE A 139 -4.97 17.67 -8.09
N ILE A 140 -4.66 16.91 -7.05
CA ILE A 140 -3.68 17.28 -6.03
C ILE A 140 -2.30 16.79 -6.48
N VAL A 141 -1.33 17.71 -6.55
CA VAL A 141 0.10 17.45 -6.79
C VAL A 141 0.90 17.95 -5.60
N SER A 142 1.71 17.08 -4.98
CA SER A 142 2.57 17.49 -3.87
C SER A 142 3.90 18.06 -4.36
N LEU A 143 4.46 19.07 -3.68
CA LEU A 143 5.83 19.54 -3.89
C LEU A 143 6.89 18.64 -3.22
N LYS A 144 6.48 17.63 -2.44
CA LYS A 144 7.43 16.77 -1.73
C LYS A 144 8.20 15.87 -2.72
N PRO A 145 9.53 15.76 -2.59
CA PRO A 145 10.32 14.82 -3.37
C PRO A 145 9.75 13.39 -3.27
N GLY A 146 9.59 12.72 -4.42
CA GLY A 146 8.97 11.40 -4.52
C GLY A 146 7.43 11.38 -4.59
N GLN A 147 6.75 12.52 -4.41
CA GLN A 147 5.29 12.67 -4.56
C GLN A 147 4.89 13.73 -5.61
N GLN A 148 5.86 14.41 -6.19
CA GLN A 148 5.65 15.43 -7.23
C GLN A 148 5.35 14.80 -8.59
N LEU A 149 4.13 14.29 -8.76
CA LEU A 149 3.68 13.60 -9.96
C LEU A 149 2.87 14.52 -10.90
N LEU A 150 3.40 15.71 -11.23
CA LEU A 150 2.74 16.65 -12.14
C LEU A 150 2.38 16.01 -13.49
N TRP A 151 3.28 15.20 -14.04
CA TRP A 151 3.05 14.48 -15.31
C TRP A 151 1.83 13.54 -15.24
N LYS A 152 1.55 12.92 -14.07
CA LYS A 152 0.35 12.09 -13.88
C LYS A 152 -0.89 12.98 -13.88
N ALA A 153 -0.84 14.14 -13.23
CA ALA A 153 -1.94 15.10 -13.22
C ALA A 153 -2.24 15.62 -14.64
N GLU A 154 -1.23 16.01 -15.40
CA GLU A 154 -1.40 16.46 -16.80
C GLU A 154 -1.95 15.34 -17.69
N LYS A 155 -1.47 14.10 -17.53
CA LYS A 155 -2.03 12.93 -18.23
C LYS A 155 -3.50 12.74 -17.87
N PHE A 156 -3.83 12.82 -16.59
CA PHE A 156 -5.21 12.70 -16.13
C PHE A 156 -6.13 13.74 -16.79
N VAL A 157 -5.70 15.01 -16.87
CA VAL A 157 -6.45 16.09 -17.57
C VAL A 157 -6.66 15.75 -19.04
N ARG A 158 -5.63 15.22 -19.73
CA ARG A 158 -5.75 14.82 -21.14
C ARG A 158 -6.72 13.66 -21.37
N ASP A 159 -6.75 12.71 -20.43
CA ASP A 159 -7.54 11.47 -20.53
C ASP A 159 -9.02 11.67 -20.13
N HIS A 160 -9.38 12.73 -19.40
CA HIS A 160 -10.74 12.98 -18.88
C HIS A 160 -11.32 14.30 -19.39
N LYS A 161 -11.42 14.43 -20.72
CA LYS A 161 -11.98 15.63 -21.38
C LYS A 161 -13.46 15.86 -21.10
N ASP A 162 -14.16 14.86 -20.56
CA ASP A 162 -15.54 14.93 -20.09
C ASP A 162 -15.69 15.66 -18.75
N LYS A 163 -14.57 15.98 -18.08
CA LYS A 163 -14.53 16.61 -16.75
C LYS A 163 -13.79 17.96 -16.79
N GLU A 164 -14.26 18.91 -15.99
CA GLU A 164 -13.59 20.18 -15.77
C GLU A 164 -12.50 20.00 -14.70
N CYS A 165 -11.24 19.95 -15.12
CA CYS A 165 -10.13 19.58 -14.26
C CYS A 165 -9.23 20.77 -13.88
N PHE A 166 -8.86 20.88 -12.61
CA PHE A 166 -7.96 21.89 -12.06
C PHE A 166 -6.80 21.25 -11.33
N ILE A 167 -5.57 21.67 -11.59
CA ILE A 167 -4.38 21.15 -10.89
C ILE A 167 -4.06 22.07 -9.71
N PHE A 168 -3.97 21.48 -8.52
CA PHE A 168 -3.60 22.14 -7.27
C PHE A 168 -2.24 21.64 -6.80
N VAL A 169 -1.26 22.56 -6.78
CA VAL A 169 0.10 22.27 -6.32
C VAL A 169 0.24 22.70 -4.87
N ILE A 170 0.49 21.74 -3.98
CA ILE A 170 0.52 21.93 -2.52
C ILE A 170 1.71 21.24 -1.89
N ASN A 171 2.21 21.67 -0.73
CA ASN A 171 3.24 20.93 -0.02
C ASN A 171 2.63 19.81 0.85
N ASP A 172 1.85 20.20 1.86
CA ASP A 172 1.12 19.28 2.75
C ASP A 172 -0.34 19.21 2.32
N VAL A 173 -0.82 18.02 1.94
CA VAL A 173 -2.25 17.82 1.65
C VAL A 173 -3.00 17.74 2.97
N ARG A 174 -3.85 18.73 3.24
CA ARG A 174 -4.67 18.83 4.45
C ARG A 174 -6.13 19.04 4.08
N LYS A 175 -7.04 18.53 4.89
CA LYS A 175 -8.48 18.58 4.60
C LYS A 175 -8.97 20.02 4.48
N GLU A 176 -8.50 20.85 5.41
CA GLU A 176 -8.88 22.25 5.57
C GLU A 176 -8.51 23.08 4.33
N GLU A 177 -7.39 22.74 3.67
CA GLU A 177 -6.95 23.40 2.44
C GLU A 177 -7.86 23.06 1.25
N LEU A 178 -8.35 21.82 1.19
CA LEU A 178 -9.26 21.37 0.12
C LEU A 178 -10.67 21.95 0.29
N GLU A 179 -11.13 22.12 1.53
CA GLU A 179 -12.45 22.68 1.87
C GLU A 179 -12.60 24.16 1.46
N ASN A 180 -11.51 24.87 1.19
CA ASN A 180 -11.56 26.23 0.66
C ASN A 180 -12.11 26.31 -0.78
N PHE A 181 -12.14 25.19 -1.51
CA PHE A 181 -12.58 25.13 -2.91
C PHE A 181 -13.92 24.39 -3.02
N ASN A 182 -14.98 25.04 -2.53
CA ASN A 182 -16.34 24.48 -2.46
C ASN A 182 -16.94 24.06 -3.82
N ASP A 183 -16.44 24.64 -4.91
CA ASP A 183 -16.90 24.29 -6.26
C ASP A 183 -16.31 22.97 -6.77
N ILE A 184 -15.26 22.43 -6.13
CA ILE A 184 -14.68 21.13 -6.50
C ILE A 184 -15.57 20.00 -5.97
N GLU A 185 -16.16 19.23 -6.88
CA GLU A 185 -17.08 18.14 -6.53
C GLU A 185 -16.34 16.88 -6.05
N TYR A 186 -15.14 16.64 -6.55
CA TYR A 186 -14.31 15.50 -6.13
C TYR A 186 -12.82 15.73 -6.39
N TRP A 187 -11.98 15.08 -5.59
CA TRP A 187 -10.54 15.25 -5.65
C TRP A 187 -9.81 13.98 -6.09
N VAL A 188 -8.83 14.16 -6.97
CA VAL A 188 -7.90 13.12 -7.39
C VAL A 188 -6.54 13.37 -6.76
N ASN A 189 -6.09 12.42 -5.95
CA ASN A 189 -4.80 12.48 -5.26
C ASN A 189 -3.70 11.81 -6.10
N THR A 190 -2.75 12.61 -6.58
CA THR A 190 -1.50 12.13 -7.22
C THR A 190 -0.28 12.17 -6.30
N ALA A 191 -0.46 12.58 -5.04
CA ALA A 191 0.59 12.61 -4.02
C ALA A 191 0.70 11.24 -3.31
N CYS A 192 0.90 11.21 -1.99
CA CYS A 192 0.96 9.96 -1.22
C CYS A 192 -0.38 9.20 -1.25
N SER A 193 -0.36 7.93 -1.70
CA SER A 193 -1.53 7.05 -1.74
C SER A 193 -2.14 6.75 -0.37
N ARG A 194 -1.40 6.98 0.73
CA ARG A 194 -1.90 6.80 2.10
C ARG A 194 -2.76 7.96 2.60
N ILE A 195 -2.87 9.04 1.83
CA ILE A 195 -3.72 10.18 2.18
C ILE A 195 -5.15 9.81 1.80
N GLU A 196 -5.92 9.42 2.82
CA GLU A 196 -7.34 9.12 2.70
C GLU A 196 -8.15 10.23 3.38
N LEU A 197 -8.87 11.01 2.56
CA LEU A 197 -9.76 12.07 3.02
C LEU A 197 -11.16 11.89 2.39
N PRO A 198 -12.23 12.38 3.03
CA PRO A 198 -13.55 12.45 2.40
C PRO A 198 -13.49 13.22 1.08
N GLY A 199 -14.16 12.71 0.03
CA GLY A 199 -14.16 13.37 -1.28
C GLY A 199 -12.87 13.21 -2.09
N VAL A 200 -11.92 12.39 -1.63
CA VAL A 200 -10.63 12.17 -2.30
C VAL A 200 -10.47 10.70 -2.70
N ILE A 201 -10.01 10.47 -3.93
CA ILE A 201 -9.59 9.15 -4.44
C ILE A 201 -8.14 9.20 -4.94
N SER A 202 -7.38 8.13 -4.72
CA SER A 202 -6.03 8.00 -5.29
C SER A 202 -6.11 7.76 -6.80
N ILE A 203 -5.21 8.38 -7.57
CA ILE A 203 -5.09 8.10 -9.00
C ILE A 203 -4.79 6.63 -9.28
N ASP A 204 -4.03 5.95 -8.41
CA ASP A 204 -3.67 4.55 -8.60
C ASP A 204 -4.91 3.64 -8.47
N ASP A 205 -5.90 4.04 -7.67
CA ASP A 205 -7.18 3.32 -7.56
C ASP A 205 -8.07 3.56 -8.78
N ILE A 206 -8.07 4.77 -9.35
CA ILE A 206 -8.75 5.02 -10.63
C ILE A 206 -8.14 4.14 -11.72
N GLU A 207 -6.81 4.10 -11.83
CA GLU A 207 -6.09 3.29 -12.82
C GLU A 207 -6.30 1.79 -12.62
N SER A 208 -6.32 1.31 -11.37
CA SER A 208 -6.49 -0.12 -11.06
C SER A 208 -7.90 -0.67 -11.34
N PHE A 209 -8.91 0.19 -11.39
CA PHE A 209 -10.31 -0.17 -11.61
C PHE A 209 -10.87 0.37 -12.93
N LYS A 210 -10.01 0.91 -13.81
CA LYS A 210 -10.40 1.13 -15.22
C LYS A 210 -10.79 -0.22 -15.80
N LYS A 211 -12.09 -0.41 -16.02
CA LYS A 211 -12.66 -1.58 -16.69
C LYS A 211 -12.09 -1.69 -18.10
N ASP A 212 -11.77 -2.91 -18.50
CA ASP A 212 -11.88 -3.34 -19.90
C ASP A 212 -13.31 -3.09 -20.42
#